data_AF-A0A9D5MI22-F1
#
_entry.id   AF-A0A9D5MI22-F1
#
_cell.length_a   1.000
_cell.length_b   1.000
_cell.length_c   1.000
_cell.angle_alpha   90.00
_cell.angle_beta   90.00
_cell.angle_gamma   90.00
#
_symmetry.space_group_name_H-M   'P 1'
#
loop_
_entity.id
_entity.type
_entity.pdbx_description
1 polymer ?
#
loop_
_entity_poly.entity_id
_entity_poly.type
_entity_poly.pdbx_seq_one_letter_code
_entity_poly.pdbx_strand_id
1 'polypeptide(L)'
;MYAVINNSLYWYQRFRGKNIIIARNGQPVDDSFVSSGEGIFKKDVDTNSRDISDIYNVHFYVMYKDEAYPEQDTWAIGDGVSSDRPYRIEDGEVCISGFGAVSGNGWTTNGRDESSKIIRLSDCSKFWVEYKYTKKDGAMCSPEQVDKQEVSKEELVRKIVEHRV
;
A
#
# COMPACT_ATOMS: atom_id res chain seq x y z
N MET A 1 3.22 4.54 -5.27
CA MET A 1 2.87 5.88 -4.79
C MET A 1 1.47 6.22 -5.23
N TYR A 2 0.84 7.18 -4.57
CA TYR A 2 -0.49 7.66 -4.87
C TYR A 2 -0.47 9.17 -5.02
N ALA A 3 -1.43 9.69 -5.79
CA ALA A 3 -1.71 11.11 -5.89
C ALA A 3 -3.20 11.37 -5.68
N VAL A 4 -3.54 12.43 -4.95
CA VAL A 4 -4.91 12.91 -4.82
C VAL A 4 -5.07 14.13 -5.71
N ILE A 5 -5.97 14.02 -6.69
CA ILE A 5 -6.21 15.06 -7.70
C ILE A 5 -7.71 15.33 -7.78
N ASN A 6 -8.12 16.58 -7.55
CA ASN A 6 -9.53 16.96 -7.50
C ASN A 6 -10.36 15.99 -6.62
N ASN A 7 -9.85 15.69 -5.42
CA ASN A 7 -10.42 14.76 -4.44
C ASN A 7 -10.52 13.29 -4.88
N SER A 8 -9.87 12.90 -5.97
CA SER A 8 -9.83 11.52 -6.47
C SER A 8 -8.45 10.92 -6.31
N LEU A 9 -8.37 9.67 -5.86
CA LEU A 9 -7.12 8.94 -5.63
C LEU A 9 -6.69 8.21 -6.89
N TYR A 10 -5.43 8.36 -7.29
CA TYR A 10 -4.82 7.67 -8.44
C TYR A 10 -3.52 7.00 -8.05
N TRP A 11 -3.13 5.97 -8.80
CA TRP A 11 -1.74 5.52 -8.79
C TRP A 11 -0.85 6.61 -9.35
N TYR A 12 0.30 6.79 -8.70
CA TYR A 12 1.31 7.75 -9.11
C TYR A 12 2.62 7.03 -9.38
N GLN A 13 3.25 7.39 -10.50
CA GLN A 13 4.57 6.90 -10.89
C GLN A 13 5.44 8.07 -11.33
N ARG A 14 6.68 8.10 -10.81
CA ARG A 14 7.74 8.93 -11.37
C ARG A 14 8.64 8.05 -12.23
N PHE A 15 8.69 8.30 -13.53
CA PHE A 15 9.49 7.50 -14.46
C PHE A 15 10.24 8.41 -15.43
N ARG A 16 11.58 8.32 -15.43
CA ARG A 16 12.47 9.08 -16.33
C ARG A 16 12.16 10.59 -16.38
N GLY A 17 11.93 11.20 -15.21
CA GLY A 17 11.63 12.63 -15.08
C GLY A 17 10.18 13.03 -15.39
N LYS A 18 9.35 12.10 -15.86
CA LYS A 18 7.90 12.30 -15.99
C LYS A 18 7.18 11.90 -14.72
N ASN A 19 6.13 12.64 -14.40
CA ASN A 19 5.18 12.31 -13.35
C ASN A 19 3.89 11.87 -14.04
N ILE A 20 3.50 10.63 -13.78
CA ILE A 20 2.38 9.97 -14.46
C ILE A 20 1.39 9.55 -13.40
N ILE A 21 0.13 9.89 -13.60
CA ILE A 21 -0.97 9.24 -12.88
C ILE A 21 -1.58 8.14 -13.73
N ILE A 22 -2.05 7.10 -13.06
CA ILE A 22 -2.71 5.96 -13.67
C ILE A 22 -4.08 5.84 -13.03
N ALA A 23 -5.10 5.84 -13.88
CA ALA A 23 -6.49 5.57 -13.52
C ALA A 23 -6.92 4.22 -14.11
N ARG A 24 -7.76 3.48 -13.38
CA ARG A 24 -8.41 2.26 -13.87
C ARG A 24 -9.88 2.50 -14.20
N ASN A 25 -10.50 1.54 -14.90
CA ASN A 25 -11.93 1.57 -15.24
C ASN A 25 -12.80 1.90 -14.02
N GLY A 26 -13.70 2.87 -14.18
CA GLY A 26 -14.59 3.35 -13.13
C GLY A 26 -14.04 4.55 -12.35
N GLN A 27 -12.76 4.90 -12.51
CA GLN A 27 -12.22 6.14 -11.96
C GLN A 27 -12.49 7.34 -12.88
N PRO A 28 -12.54 8.57 -12.33
CA PRO A 28 -12.71 9.77 -13.14
C PRO A 28 -11.55 9.94 -14.14
N VAL A 29 -11.90 10.20 -15.40
CA VAL A 29 -10.95 10.48 -16.49
C VAL A 29 -11.50 11.63 -17.33
N ASP A 30 -10.59 12.39 -17.95
CA ASP A 30 -10.89 13.50 -18.86
C ASP A 30 -10.12 13.30 -20.19
N ASP A 31 -10.31 14.22 -21.14
CA ASP A 31 -9.74 14.14 -22.49
C ASP A 31 -8.19 14.16 -22.54
N SER A 32 -7.52 14.48 -21.43
CA SER A 32 -6.05 14.46 -21.35
C SER A 32 -5.48 13.11 -20.90
N PHE A 33 -6.34 12.15 -20.54
CA PHE A 33 -5.92 10.77 -20.31
C PHE A 33 -5.78 10.01 -21.63
N VAL A 34 -4.72 9.21 -21.73
CA VAL A 34 -4.49 8.29 -22.84
C VAL A 34 -4.76 6.86 -22.38
N SER A 35 -5.67 6.16 -23.07
CA SER A 35 -5.91 4.74 -22.81
C SER A 35 -4.68 3.91 -23.17
N SER A 36 -4.27 3.03 -22.27
CA SER A 36 -3.18 2.06 -22.47
C SER A 36 -3.70 0.65 -22.77
N GLY A 37 -5.02 0.49 -22.98
CA GLY A 37 -5.69 -0.83 -23.06
C GLY A 37 -6.10 -1.37 -21.69
N GLU A 38 -6.89 -2.44 -21.69
CA GLU A 38 -7.29 -3.20 -20.48
C GLU A 38 -7.96 -2.35 -19.38
N GLY A 39 -8.61 -1.24 -19.75
CA GLY A 39 -9.23 -0.34 -18.78
C GLY A 39 -8.25 0.48 -17.96
N ILE A 40 -7.03 0.67 -18.46
CA ILE A 40 -5.98 1.50 -17.85
C ILE A 40 -5.85 2.79 -18.65
N PHE A 41 -5.84 3.92 -17.96
CA PHE A 41 -5.68 5.26 -18.51
C PHE A 41 -4.51 5.95 -17.83
N LYS A 42 -3.70 6.68 -18.60
CA LYS A 42 -2.51 7.37 -18.10
C LYS A 42 -2.52 8.83 -18.48
N LYS A 43 -2.02 9.69 -17.59
CA LYS A 43 -1.91 11.13 -17.83
C LYS A 43 -0.59 11.65 -17.25
N ASP A 44 0.15 12.42 -18.05
CA ASP A 44 1.30 13.18 -17.57
C ASP A 44 0.78 14.35 -16.72
N VAL A 45 1.40 14.59 -15.57
CA VAL A 45 0.99 15.66 -14.64
C VAL A 45 2.17 16.54 -14.23
N ASP A 46 1.89 17.83 -14.02
CA ASP A 46 2.80 18.73 -13.32
C ASP A 46 2.53 18.64 -11.81
N THR A 47 3.53 18.23 -11.04
CA THR A 47 3.43 18.11 -9.58
C THR A 47 3.18 19.46 -8.90
N ASN A 48 3.50 20.57 -9.57
CA ASN A 48 3.20 21.92 -9.10
C ASN A 48 1.76 22.36 -9.38
N SER A 49 0.96 21.57 -10.12
CA SER A 49 -0.45 21.86 -10.33
C SER A 49 -1.19 22.00 -9.00
N ARG A 50 -2.10 22.98 -8.95
CA ARG A 50 -2.98 23.22 -7.80
C ARG A 50 -4.04 22.13 -7.64
N ASP A 51 -4.31 21.38 -8.70
CA ASP A 51 -5.30 20.30 -8.70
C ASP A 51 -4.83 19.08 -7.89
N ILE A 52 -3.51 18.97 -7.66
CA ILE A 52 -2.90 17.88 -6.90
C ILE A 52 -2.72 18.34 -5.45
N SER A 53 -3.51 17.78 -4.53
CA SER A 53 -3.37 18.07 -3.10
C SER A 53 -2.20 17.29 -2.50
N ASP A 54 -2.14 15.98 -2.78
CA ASP A 54 -1.23 15.08 -2.09
C ASP A 54 -0.50 14.15 -3.06
N ILE A 55 0.76 13.85 -2.74
CA ILE A 55 1.55 12.81 -3.38
C ILE A 55 2.31 12.06 -2.29
N TYR A 56 2.02 10.77 -2.13
CA TYR A 56 2.55 9.99 -1.01
C TYR A 56 2.79 8.51 -1.31
N ASN A 57 3.60 7.88 -0.46
CA ASN A 57 3.58 6.43 -0.25
C ASN A 57 2.73 6.13 0.98
N VAL A 58 2.02 5.00 0.96
CA VAL A 58 1.33 4.45 2.14
C VAL A 58 1.90 3.08 2.46
N HIS A 59 2.07 2.81 3.76
CA HIS A 59 2.46 1.53 4.29
C HIS A 59 1.49 1.13 5.41
N PHE A 60 1.18 -0.15 5.47
CA PHE A 60 0.25 -0.73 6.43
C PHE A 60 1.01 -1.66 7.35
N TYR A 61 0.73 -1.60 8.65
CA TYR A 61 1.40 -2.41 9.65
C TYR A 61 0.44 -3.04 10.63
N VAL A 62 0.80 -4.22 11.12
CA VAL A 62 0.09 -4.93 12.20
C VAL A 62 1.07 -5.36 13.28
N MET A 63 0.60 -5.41 14.53
CA MET A 63 1.35 -6.02 15.62
C MET A 63 0.88 -7.46 15.84
N TYR A 64 1.77 -8.42 15.62
CA TYR A 64 1.53 -9.85 15.75
C TYR A 64 2.80 -10.51 16.29
N LYS A 65 2.67 -11.31 17.34
CA LYS A 65 3.80 -12.06 17.91
C LYS A 65 3.89 -13.42 17.25
N ASP A 66 5.05 -13.75 16.69
CA ASP A 66 5.32 -15.05 16.08
C ASP A 66 6.52 -15.73 16.75
N GLU A 67 6.42 -17.03 16.98
CA GLU A 67 7.47 -17.81 17.65
C GLU A 67 8.74 -17.95 16.79
N ALA A 68 8.62 -17.94 15.45
CA ALA A 68 9.78 -18.03 14.57
C ALA A 68 10.59 -16.73 14.52
N TYR A 69 9.97 -15.61 14.90
CA TYR A 69 10.57 -14.28 14.90
C TYR A 69 10.32 -13.57 16.24
N PRO A 70 10.92 -14.06 17.35
CA PRO A 70 10.59 -13.59 18.70
C PRO A 70 10.92 -12.12 18.95
N GLU A 71 11.89 -11.57 18.21
CA GLU A 71 12.32 -10.17 18.30
C GLU A 71 11.55 -9.23 17.36
N GLN A 72 10.62 -9.76 16.54
CA GLN A 72 9.83 -8.98 15.59
C GLN A 72 8.34 -9.11 15.93
N ASP A 73 7.75 -8.00 16.34
CA ASP A 73 6.32 -7.93 16.67
C ASP A 73 5.50 -7.11 15.68
N THR A 74 6.15 -6.33 14.83
CA THR A 74 5.50 -5.40 13.91
C THR A 74 5.80 -5.82 12.48
N TRP A 75 4.74 -6.00 11.70
CA TRP A 75 4.82 -6.56 10.35
C TRP A 75 4.24 -5.59 9.35
N ALA A 76 4.99 -5.31 8.29
CA ALA A 76 4.44 -4.64 7.12
C ALA A 76 3.52 -5.62 6.37
N ILE A 77 2.35 -5.13 5.97
CA ILE A 77 1.35 -5.94 5.25
C ILE A 77 0.92 -5.22 3.96
N GLY A 78 0.37 -6.00 3.03
CA GLY A 78 -0.23 -5.50 1.79
C GLY A 78 -0.79 -6.64 0.94
N ASP A 79 -1.47 -6.30 -0.16
CA ASP A 79 -2.10 -7.28 -1.07
C ASP A 79 -1.11 -7.95 -2.04
N GLY A 80 0.19 -7.59 -1.98
CA GLY A 80 1.22 -8.07 -2.90
C GLY A 80 2.26 -8.99 -2.27
N VAL A 81 2.07 -9.42 -1.02
CA VAL A 81 3.02 -10.32 -0.36
C VAL A 81 2.81 -11.73 -0.90
N SER A 82 3.87 -12.35 -1.40
CA SER A 82 3.84 -13.71 -1.93
C SER A 82 3.35 -14.68 -0.85
N SER A 83 2.40 -15.53 -1.22
CA SER A 83 1.77 -16.50 -0.34
C SER A 83 1.56 -17.82 -1.06
N ASP A 84 1.44 -18.89 -0.29
CA ASP A 84 1.21 -20.25 -0.76
C ASP A 84 -0.25 -20.50 -1.20
N ARG A 85 -1.17 -19.65 -0.75
CA ARG A 85 -2.57 -19.61 -1.19
C ARG A 85 -3.08 -18.18 -1.28
N PRO A 86 -4.16 -17.93 -2.05
CA PRO A 86 -4.87 -16.67 -2.01
C PRO A 86 -5.33 -16.32 -0.57
N TYR A 87 -5.24 -15.04 -0.22
CA TYR A 87 -5.79 -14.44 1.00
C TYR A 87 -6.46 -13.11 0.65
N ARG A 88 -7.34 -12.63 1.52
CA ARG A 88 -8.06 -11.36 1.32
C ARG A 88 -8.17 -10.57 2.61
N ILE A 89 -7.84 -9.28 2.55
CA ILE A 89 -8.02 -8.36 3.68
C ILE A 89 -9.49 -8.28 4.12
N GLU A 90 -10.42 -8.40 3.18
CA GLU A 90 -11.86 -8.38 3.44
C GLU A 90 -12.33 -9.59 4.26
N ASP A 91 -11.62 -10.73 4.16
CA ASP A 91 -11.87 -11.94 4.95
C ASP A 91 -11.10 -11.91 6.28
N GLY A 92 -10.49 -10.77 6.61
CA GLY A 92 -9.66 -10.56 7.79
C GLY A 92 -8.34 -11.32 7.74
N GLU A 93 -7.86 -11.69 6.54
CA GLU A 93 -6.58 -12.37 6.34
C GLU A 93 -5.54 -11.41 5.77
N VAL A 94 -4.32 -11.50 6.28
CA VAL A 94 -3.15 -10.80 5.71
C VAL A 94 -1.96 -11.73 5.68
N CYS A 95 -1.07 -11.49 4.72
CA CYS A 95 0.21 -12.19 4.66
C CYS A 95 1.32 -11.31 5.22
N ILE A 96 2.12 -11.90 6.11
CA ILE A 96 3.36 -11.35 6.62
C ILE A 96 4.53 -12.10 6.01
N SER A 97 5.67 -11.43 5.80
CA SER A 97 6.90 -12.07 5.37
C SER A 97 8.05 -11.79 6.32
N GLY A 98 8.95 -12.77 6.41
CA GLY A 98 10.15 -12.72 7.24
C GLY A 98 11.35 -13.20 6.44
N PHE A 99 12.54 -12.72 6.82
CA PHE A 99 13.79 -13.12 6.19
C PHE A 99 14.16 -14.56 6.60
N GLY A 100 14.73 -15.30 5.65
CA GLY A 100 15.24 -16.66 5.83
C GLY A 100 14.25 -17.75 5.45
N ALA A 101 14.75 -18.99 5.43
CA ALA A 101 13.98 -20.19 5.11
C ALA A 101 13.36 -20.80 6.39
N VAL A 102 12.17 -20.32 6.74
CA VAL A 102 11.34 -20.80 7.84
C VAL A 102 10.20 -21.64 7.26
N SER A 103 9.94 -22.80 7.87
CA SER A 103 8.85 -23.68 7.47
C SER A 103 8.17 -24.29 8.70
N GLY A 104 6.88 -24.58 8.57
CA GLY A 104 6.06 -25.09 9.68
C GLY A 104 5.38 -23.96 10.46
N ASN A 105 4.44 -24.31 11.35
CA ASN A 105 3.62 -23.36 12.11
C ASN A 105 2.91 -22.30 11.24
N GLY A 106 2.51 -22.69 10.02
CA GLY A 106 1.86 -21.83 9.04
C GLY A 106 2.81 -21.01 8.17
N TRP A 107 4.13 -21.11 8.36
CA TRP A 107 5.12 -20.52 7.47
C TRP A 107 5.38 -21.41 6.26
N THR A 108 5.44 -20.77 5.09
CA THR A 108 5.86 -21.36 3.82
C THR A 108 7.08 -20.63 3.30
N THR A 109 8.10 -21.40 2.91
CA THR A 109 9.34 -20.87 2.36
C THR A 109 9.21 -20.55 0.88
N ASN A 110 9.66 -19.36 0.47
CA ASN A 110 9.72 -18.90 -0.92
C ASN A 110 11.19 -18.87 -1.40
N GLY A 111 11.95 -19.91 -1.08
CA GLY A 111 13.39 -20.00 -1.38
C GLY A 111 14.24 -19.77 -0.15
N ARG A 112 15.48 -19.31 -0.34
CA ARG A 112 16.46 -19.22 0.77
C ARG A 112 16.26 -17.99 1.67
N ASP A 113 15.67 -16.93 1.11
CA ASP A 113 15.78 -15.59 1.69
C ASP A 113 14.45 -15.05 2.22
N GLU A 114 13.32 -15.63 1.84
CA GLU A 114 11.99 -15.15 2.25
C GLU A 114 11.09 -16.34 2.60
N SER A 115 10.36 -16.17 3.70
CA SER A 115 9.24 -17.03 4.07
C SER A 115 8.03 -16.15 4.34
N SER A 116 6.85 -16.70 4.13
CA SER A 116 5.61 -15.98 4.36
C SER A 116 4.60 -16.82 5.13
N LYS A 117 3.70 -16.12 5.83
CA LYS A 117 2.65 -16.71 6.64
C LYS A 117 1.40 -15.88 6.53
N ILE A 118 0.26 -16.54 6.32
CA ILE A 118 -1.04 -15.89 6.40
C ILE A 118 -1.50 -15.91 7.85
N ILE A 119 -1.89 -14.75 8.36
CA ILE A 119 -2.41 -14.55 9.72
C ILE A 119 -3.81 -13.95 9.66
N ARG A 120 -4.55 -14.06 10.76
CA ARG A 120 -5.83 -13.38 10.94
C ARG A 120 -5.61 -12.04 11.61
N LEU A 121 -6.29 -10.99 11.13
CA LEU A 121 -6.31 -9.69 11.78
C LEU A 121 -6.90 -9.74 13.19
N SER A 122 -7.73 -10.75 13.51
CA SER A 122 -8.25 -10.98 14.87
C SER A 122 -7.16 -11.34 15.87
N ASP A 123 -6.03 -11.85 15.40
CA ASP A 123 -4.92 -12.31 16.24
C ASP A 123 -3.90 -11.18 16.46
N CYS A 124 -4.09 -10.03 15.80
CA CYS A 124 -3.25 -8.85 15.93
C CYS A 124 -3.71 -7.94 17.07
N SER A 125 -2.76 -7.37 17.81
CA SER A 125 -3.06 -6.48 18.94
C SER A 125 -3.23 -5.02 18.55
N LYS A 126 -2.59 -4.58 17.45
CA LYS A 126 -2.56 -3.19 16.99
C LYS A 126 -2.40 -3.09 15.48
N PHE A 127 -2.80 -1.95 14.92
CA PHE A 127 -2.74 -1.66 13.49
C PHE A 127 -2.27 -0.23 13.26
N TRP A 128 -1.45 0.00 12.23
CA TRP A 128 -1.02 1.35 11.85
C TRP A 128 -1.10 1.56 10.35
N VAL A 129 -1.34 2.83 9.99
CA VAL A 129 -1.14 3.34 8.64
C VAL A 129 -0.05 4.41 8.72
N GLU A 130 0.94 4.31 7.83
CA GLU A 130 2.01 5.29 7.67
C GLU A 130 1.94 5.90 6.28
N TYR A 131 1.89 7.22 6.22
CA TYR A 131 1.97 7.99 4.99
C TYR A 131 3.31 8.72 4.93
N LYS A 132 3.98 8.67 3.77
CA LYS A 132 5.18 9.44 3.47
C LYS A 132 4.89 10.39 2.34
N TYR A 133 4.68 11.65 2.68
CA TYR A 133 4.28 12.70 1.75
C TYR A 133 5.50 13.38 1.13
N THR A 134 5.49 13.42 -0.20
CA THR A 134 6.33 14.33 -1.02
C THR A 134 5.61 15.64 -1.33
N LYS A 135 4.27 15.62 -1.26
CA LYS A 135 3.38 16.78 -1.33
C LYS A 135 2.21 16.54 -0.40
N LYS A 136 1.84 17.51 0.41
CA LYS A 136 0.69 17.47 1.33
C LYS A 136 -0.04 18.79 1.31
N ASP A 137 -1.37 18.76 1.23
CA ASP A 137 -2.22 19.96 1.23
C ASP A 137 -1.79 21.02 0.19
N GLY A 138 -1.35 20.57 -0.99
CA GLY A 138 -0.91 21.43 -2.09
C GLY A 138 0.54 21.91 -2.00
N ALA A 139 1.23 21.69 -0.87
CA ALA A 139 2.61 22.12 -0.64
C ALA A 139 3.61 20.97 -0.78
N MET A 140 4.74 21.22 -1.43
CA MET A 140 5.83 20.23 -1.54
C MET A 140 6.52 20.04 -0.19
N CYS A 141 6.79 18.78 0.18
CA CYS A 141 7.52 18.41 1.39
C CYS A 141 8.98 18.07 1.03
N SER A 142 9.95 18.79 1.60
CA SER A 142 11.37 18.47 1.47
C SER A 142 12.10 18.80 2.78
N PRO A 143 12.52 17.80 3.58
CA PRO A 143 12.37 16.35 3.36
C PRO A 143 10.89 15.87 3.41
N GLU A 144 10.65 14.60 3.05
CA GLU A 144 9.32 14.00 3.10
C GLU A 144 8.71 14.10 4.51
N GLN A 145 7.41 14.42 4.57
CA GLN A 145 6.67 14.42 5.84
C GLN A 145 6.13 13.02 6.10
N VAL A 146 6.44 12.46 7.27
CA VAL A 146 5.94 11.15 7.71
C VAL A 146 4.81 11.33 8.71
N ASP A 147 3.69 10.65 8.46
CA ASP A 147 2.51 10.63 9.33
C ASP A 147 2.14 9.18 9.62
N LYS A 148 2.29 8.75 10.87
CA LYS A 148 1.98 7.39 11.30
C LYS A 148 0.94 7.42 12.39
N GLN A 149 -0.18 6.75 12.16
CA GLN A 149 -1.32 6.72 13.05
C GLN A 149 -1.73 5.29 13.39
N GLU A 150 -2.06 5.05 14.66
CA GLU A 150 -2.71 3.83 15.11
C GLU A 150 -4.19 3.88 14.69
N VAL A 151 -4.71 2.79 14.14
CA VAL A 151 -6.07 2.71 13.60
C VAL A 151 -6.81 1.46 14.09
N SER A 152 -8.13 1.41 13.92
CA SER A 152 -8.88 0.17 14.16
C SER A 152 -8.65 -0.85 13.04
N LYS A 153 -9.03 -2.11 13.29
CA LYS A 153 -9.01 -3.18 12.28
C LYS A 153 -9.86 -2.79 11.06
N GLU A 154 -11.06 -2.27 11.29
CA GLU A 154 -12.01 -1.88 10.26
C GLU A 154 -11.46 -0.73 9.41
N GLU A 155 -10.79 0.22 10.05
CA GLU A 155 -10.15 1.34 9.36
C GLU A 155 -8.96 0.90 8.52
N LEU A 156 -8.13 -0.01 9.04
CA LEU A 156 -7.02 -0.62 8.30
C LEU A 156 -7.54 -1.31 7.02
N VAL A 157 -8.56 -2.17 7.15
CA VAL A 157 -9.19 -2.89 6.02
C VAL A 157 -9.70 -1.88 4.99
N ARG A 158 -10.45 -0.87 5.45
CA ARG A 158 -10.96 0.19 4.58
C ARG A 158 -9.84 0.87 3.81
N LYS A 159 -8.77 1.26 4.49
CA LYS A 159 -7.64 1.97 3.86
C LYS A 159 -6.90 1.09 2.87
N ILE A 160 -6.65 -0.19 3.15
CA ILE A 160 -6.02 -1.10 2.18
C ILE A 160 -6.88 -1.20 0.92
N VAL A 161 -8.20 -1.41 1.07
CA VAL A 161 -9.13 -1.51 -0.06
C VAL A 161 -9.20 -0.21 -0.87
N GLU A 162 -9.25 0.96 -0.21
CA GLU A 162 -9.22 2.27 -0.87
C GLU A 162 -7.98 2.46 -1.75
N HIS A 163 -6.85 1.85 -1.38
CA HIS A 163 -5.58 1.98 -2.10
C HIS A 163 -5.35 0.90 -3.18
N ARG A 164 -6.35 0.06 -3.48
CA ARG A 164 -6.31 -0.90 -4.61
C ARG A 164 -6.67 -0.30 -5.97
N VAL A 165 -6.60 1.03 -6.09
CA VAL A 165 -6.94 1.79 -7.30
C VAL A 165 -6.28 1.27 -8.58
#